data_AF-A0A1F9MJ14-F1
#
_entry.id   AF-A0A1F9MJ14-F1
#
_cell.length_a   1.000
_cell.length_b   1.000
_cell.length_c   1.000
_cell.angle_alpha   90.00
_cell.angle_beta   90.00
_cell.angle_gamma   90.00
#
_symmetry.space_group_name_H-M   'P 1'
#
loop_
_entity.id
_entity.type
_entity.pdbx_description
1 polymer ?
#
loop_
_entity_poly.entity_id
_entity_poly.type
_entity_poly.pdbx_seq_one_letter_code
_entity_poly.pdbx_strand_id
1 'polypeptide(L)'
;MPQGPGIATAVYPSPFGRLLFLFVAITPFVAFFLTATLWRWAPLLPLVVAEVYLYRNVRDLWLHSLFWPLFYLAIAACLPWPLTFVLPLAGYLALYGVWPRSRPSTRWLMRGRLTKATLGWMVPTIVLSSCALLGWVVLLRPDLSDLVHMIPPGGLLVLLAAGLTFSVFNAIWEEFILKGILWAGLESVLSRTWVVNIVQAILFGVIHYGGFPRGLTGAAMAALYGFAIGLIRSRSGGMLAPVVTHFFADATIFVILYLLSVGAIPVK
;
A
#
# COMPACT_ATOMS: atom_id res chain seq x y z
N MET A 1 -25.83 25.35 29.11
CA MET A 1 -24.85 24.50 28.38
C MET A 1 -24.86 24.93 26.93
N PRO A 2 -23.71 25.27 26.31
CA PRO A 2 -23.66 25.62 24.90
C PRO A 2 -23.94 24.37 24.07
N GLN A 3 -24.85 24.49 23.11
CA GLN A 3 -25.08 23.43 22.13
C GLN A 3 -23.81 23.27 21.29
N GLY A 4 -23.23 22.06 21.29
CA GLY A 4 -22.04 21.75 20.52
C GLY A 4 -22.27 21.95 19.02
N PRO A 5 -21.22 22.23 18.24
CA PRO A 5 -21.34 22.41 16.79
C PRO A 5 -22.01 21.17 16.19
N GLY A 6 -23.14 21.40 15.52
CA GLY A 6 -23.93 20.35 14.88
C GLY A 6 -23.02 19.50 14.00
N ILE A 7 -22.95 18.20 14.30
CA ILE A 7 -22.27 17.22 13.47
C ILE A 7 -23.05 17.22 12.15
N ALA A 8 -22.52 17.91 11.14
CA ALA A 8 -23.02 17.80 9.77
C ALA A 8 -23.12 16.30 9.46
N THR A 9 -24.33 15.82 9.22
CA THR A 9 -24.55 14.44 8.82
C THR A 9 -23.72 14.21 7.56
N ALA A 10 -22.75 13.30 7.64
CA ALA A 10 -21.92 12.98 6.50
C ALA A 10 -22.85 12.53 5.37
N VAL A 11 -23.00 13.37 4.34
CA VAL A 11 -23.78 13.03 3.16
C VAL A 11 -23.00 11.96 2.44
N TYR A 12 -23.38 10.70 2.67
CA TYR A 12 -22.71 9.62 1.97
C TYR A 12 -22.94 9.75 0.47
N PRO A 13 -21.95 9.37 -0.35
CA PRO A 13 -22.10 9.32 -1.80
C PRO A 13 -23.29 8.47 -2.22
N SER A 14 -23.86 8.80 -3.38
CA SER A 14 -24.89 7.97 -4.03
C SER A 14 -24.39 6.52 -4.19
N PRO A 15 -25.27 5.51 -4.14
CA PRO A 15 -24.86 4.10 -4.30
C PRO A 15 -24.02 3.86 -5.56
N PHE A 16 -24.39 4.53 -6.67
CA PHE A 16 -23.65 4.46 -7.93
C PHE A 16 -22.24 5.07 -7.80
N GLY A 17 -22.10 6.24 -7.17
CA GLY A 17 -20.79 6.86 -6.94
C GLY A 17 -19.85 5.97 -6.11
N ARG A 18 -20.39 5.27 -5.11
CA ARG A 18 -19.61 4.30 -4.31
C ARG A 18 -19.13 3.12 -5.13
N LEU A 19 -20.03 2.51 -5.91
CA LEU A 19 -19.68 1.39 -6.79
C LEU A 19 -18.61 1.80 -7.81
N LEU A 20 -18.74 2.99 -8.37
CA LEU A 20 -17.81 3.53 -9.35
C LEU A 20 -16.43 3.79 -8.74
N PHE A 21 -16.36 4.35 -7.54
CA PHE A 21 -15.09 4.50 -6.82
C PHE A 21 -14.43 3.14 -6.55
N LEU A 22 -15.18 2.14 -6.08
CA LEU A 22 -14.65 0.80 -5.83
C LEU A 22 -14.14 0.15 -7.12
N PHE A 23 -14.86 0.30 -8.23
CA PHE A 23 -14.41 -0.14 -9.54
C PHE A 23 -13.07 0.52 -9.91
N VAL A 24 -12.96 1.84 -9.79
CA VAL A 24 -11.73 2.57 -10.10
C VAL A 24 -10.55 2.12 -9.22
N ALA A 25 -10.79 1.96 -7.91
CA ALA A 25 -9.75 1.61 -6.94
C ALA A 25 -9.26 0.15 -7.06
N ILE A 26 -10.15 -0.80 -7.39
CA ILE A 26 -9.82 -2.23 -7.46
C ILE A 26 -9.21 -2.62 -8.80
N THR A 27 -9.60 -1.94 -9.90
CA THR A 27 -9.16 -2.27 -11.26
C THR A 27 -7.63 -2.42 -11.43
N PRO A 28 -6.76 -1.54 -10.87
CA PRO A 28 -5.31 -1.71 -10.95
C PRO A 28 -4.80 -3.03 -10.35
N PHE A 29 -5.45 -3.53 -9.29
CA PHE A 29 -5.05 -4.78 -8.63
C PHE A 29 -5.40 -6.01 -9.47
N VAL A 30 -6.48 -5.96 -10.25
CA VAL A 30 -6.81 -7.00 -11.23
C VAL A 30 -5.80 -6.98 -12.38
N ALA A 31 -5.32 -5.78 -12.76
CA ALA A 31 -4.36 -5.60 -13.86
C ALA A 31 -3.02 -6.32 -13.62
N PHE A 32 -2.61 -6.53 -12.37
CA PHE A 32 -1.40 -7.30 -12.03
C PHE A 32 -1.42 -8.75 -12.57
N PHE A 33 -2.61 -9.31 -12.80
CA PHE A 33 -2.76 -10.67 -13.31
C PHE A 33 -3.00 -10.72 -14.83
N LEU A 34 -3.11 -9.56 -15.49
CA LEU A 34 -3.24 -9.50 -16.93
C LEU A 34 -1.85 -9.61 -17.55
N THR A 35 -1.56 -10.73 -18.21
CA THR A 35 -0.34 -10.91 -19.00
C THR A 35 -0.30 -9.89 -20.14
N ALA A 36 0.91 -9.59 -20.64
CA ALA A 36 1.21 -8.54 -21.63
C ALA A 36 0.47 -8.73 -22.97
N THR A 37 -0.81 -8.39 -22.97
CA THR A 37 -1.74 -8.47 -24.09
C THR A 37 -2.36 -7.10 -24.32
N LEU A 38 -2.88 -6.85 -25.52
CA LEU A 38 -3.58 -5.60 -25.85
C LEU A 38 -4.76 -5.32 -24.90
N TRP A 39 -5.33 -6.37 -24.28
CA TRP A 39 -6.43 -6.27 -23.32
C TRP A 39 -6.10 -5.49 -22.05
N ARG A 40 -4.81 -5.32 -21.71
CA ARG A 40 -4.39 -4.49 -20.56
C ARG A 40 -4.68 -3.00 -20.72
N TRP A 41 -5.08 -2.55 -21.90
CA TRP A 41 -5.45 -1.15 -22.16
C TRP A 41 -6.96 -0.94 -22.15
N ALA A 42 -7.76 -2.00 -22.30
CA ALA A 42 -9.21 -1.90 -22.40
C ALA A 42 -9.88 -1.21 -21.19
N PRO A 43 -9.41 -1.42 -19.94
CA PRO A 43 -9.96 -0.70 -18.79
C PRO A 43 -9.65 0.81 -18.72
N LEU A 44 -8.73 1.37 -19.51
CA LEU A 44 -8.44 2.81 -19.44
C LEU A 44 -9.65 3.67 -19.82
N LEU A 45 -10.38 3.31 -20.87
CA LEU A 45 -11.57 4.06 -21.29
C LEU A 45 -12.63 4.12 -20.17
N PRO A 46 -13.09 3.00 -19.58
CA PRO A 46 -14.06 3.05 -18.49
C PRO A 46 -13.50 3.75 -17.23
N LEU A 47 -12.19 3.66 -16.95
CA LEU A 47 -11.57 4.43 -15.86
C LEU A 47 -11.66 5.95 -16.11
N VAL A 48 -11.38 6.41 -17.32
CA VAL A 48 -11.51 7.84 -17.67
C VAL A 48 -12.97 8.31 -17.59
N VAL A 49 -13.91 7.52 -18.11
CA VAL A 49 -15.35 7.82 -18.02
C VAL A 49 -15.79 7.89 -16.54
N ALA A 50 -15.30 6.97 -15.72
CA ALA A 50 -15.57 6.95 -14.28
C ALA A 50 -15.06 8.22 -13.58
N GLU A 51 -13.82 8.63 -13.87
CA GLU A 51 -13.23 9.85 -13.34
C GLU A 51 -14.02 11.11 -13.72
N VAL A 52 -14.44 11.22 -14.99
CA VAL A 52 -15.28 12.35 -15.45
C VAL A 52 -16.62 12.38 -14.71
N TYR A 53 -17.23 11.22 -14.47
CA TYR A 53 -18.46 11.14 -13.70
C TYR A 53 -18.25 11.55 -12.24
N LEU A 54 -17.22 11.01 -11.58
CA LEU A 54 -16.90 11.33 -10.17
C LEU A 54 -16.60 12.82 -10.02
N TYR A 55 -15.82 13.41 -10.94
CA TYR A 55 -15.52 14.84 -10.94
C TYR A 55 -16.79 15.70 -11.00
N ARG A 56 -17.75 15.34 -11.87
CA ARG A 56 -18.97 16.12 -12.09
C ARG A 56 -20.02 15.95 -10.99
N ASN A 57 -20.13 14.75 -10.42
CA ASN A 57 -21.28 14.38 -9.58
C ASN A 57 -20.91 14.09 -8.12
N VAL A 58 -19.68 13.67 -7.84
CA VAL A 58 -19.24 13.19 -6.51
C VAL A 58 -17.81 13.62 -6.21
N ARG A 59 -17.60 14.93 -6.16
CA ARG A 59 -16.27 15.57 -6.12
C ARG A 59 -15.36 15.08 -4.98
N ASP A 60 -15.94 14.75 -3.82
CA ASP A 60 -15.18 14.24 -2.69
C ASP A 60 -14.53 12.88 -3.00
N LEU A 61 -15.27 11.98 -3.68
CA LEU A 61 -14.73 10.68 -4.11
C LEU A 61 -13.70 10.82 -5.24
N TRP A 62 -13.91 11.77 -6.14
CA TRP A 62 -12.98 12.02 -7.24
C TRP A 62 -11.54 12.26 -6.76
N LEU A 63 -11.36 13.06 -5.70
CA LEU A 63 -10.03 13.31 -5.15
C LEU A 63 -9.36 12.04 -4.60
N HIS A 64 -10.14 11.10 -4.07
CA HIS A 64 -9.64 9.81 -3.61
C HIS A 64 -9.41 8.82 -4.77
N SER A 65 -10.03 9.05 -5.92
CA SER A 65 -9.93 8.16 -7.07
C SER A 65 -8.73 8.47 -8.00
N LEU A 66 -8.31 9.73 -8.07
CA LEU A 66 -7.27 10.23 -9.00
C LEU A 66 -5.96 9.43 -9.06
N PHE A 67 -5.54 8.81 -7.95
CA PHE A 67 -4.33 7.99 -7.92
C PHE A 67 -4.47 6.72 -8.79
N TRP A 68 -5.64 6.08 -8.80
CA TRP A 68 -5.81 4.73 -9.36
C TRP A 68 -5.69 4.65 -10.88
N PRO A 69 -6.22 5.60 -11.68
CA PRO A 69 -5.97 5.61 -13.13
C PRO A 69 -4.50 5.84 -13.46
N LEU A 70 -3.78 6.68 -12.70
CA LEU A 70 -2.35 6.90 -12.88
C LEU A 70 -1.57 5.61 -12.56
N PHE A 71 -1.93 4.94 -11.48
CA PHE A 71 -1.33 3.67 -11.09
C PHE A 71 -1.62 2.56 -12.10
N TYR A 72 -2.86 2.48 -12.59
CA TYR A 72 -3.23 1.58 -13.68
C TYR A 72 -2.38 1.82 -14.92
N LEU A 73 -2.24 3.08 -15.33
CA LEU A 73 -1.45 3.46 -16.50
C LEU A 73 0.02 3.04 -16.33
N ALA A 74 0.59 3.21 -15.15
CA ALA A 74 1.95 2.76 -14.85
C ALA A 74 2.12 1.23 -14.97
N ILE A 75 1.13 0.45 -14.50
CA ILE A 75 1.11 -1.01 -14.65
C ILE A 75 0.94 -1.40 -16.13
N ALA A 76 -0.03 -0.80 -16.83
CA ALA A 76 -0.29 -1.07 -18.24
C ALA A 76 0.90 -0.66 -19.14
N ALA A 77 1.67 0.35 -18.75
CA ALA A 77 2.91 0.74 -19.43
C ALA A 77 4.11 -0.16 -19.08
N CYS A 78 3.96 -1.15 -18.18
CA CYS A 78 5.04 -1.98 -17.67
C CYS A 78 6.23 -1.17 -17.14
N LEU A 79 5.97 -0.08 -16.43
CA LEU A 79 7.04 0.65 -15.77
C LEU A 79 7.74 -0.29 -14.77
N PRO A 80 9.09 -0.24 -14.67
CA PRO A 80 9.81 -1.07 -13.72
C PRO A 80 9.55 -0.58 -12.29
N TRP A 81 9.68 -1.49 -11.34
CA TRP A 81 9.77 -1.10 -9.94
C TRP A 81 11.06 -0.26 -9.71
N PRO A 82 11.03 0.83 -8.92
CA PRO A 82 9.90 1.37 -8.16
C PRO A 82 9.06 2.42 -8.91
N LEU A 83 9.38 2.73 -10.17
CA LEU A 83 8.72 3.78 -10.95
C LEU A 83 7.21 3.58 -11.10
N THR A 84 6.75 2.32 -11.11
CA THR A 84 5.33 1.95 -11.13
C THR A 84 4.53 2.57 -9.98
N PHE A 85 5.16 2.79 -8.82
CA PHE A 85 4.52 3.36 -7.63
C PHE A 85 4.85 4.85 -7.46
N VAL A 86 6.14 5.21 -7.65
CA VAL A 86 6.63 6.56 -7.40
C VAL A 86 6.00 7.59 -8.33
N LEU A 87 5.91 7.29 -9.65
CA LEU A 87 5.39 8.28 -10.61
C LEU A 87 3.90 8.58 -10.41
N PRO A 88 3.01 7.58 -10.24
CA PRO A 88 1.61 7.85 -9.89
C PRO A 88 1.45 8.59 -8.57
N LEU A 89 2.22 8.24 -7.54
CA LEU A 89 2.17 8.92 -6.25
C LEU A 89 2.64 10.37 -6.37
N ALA A 90 3.73 10.63 -7.08
CA ALA A 90 4.23 11.99 -7.33
C ALA A 90 3.21 12.83 -8.11
N GLY A 91 2.61 12.27 -9.17
CA GLY A 91 1.57 12.93 -9.95
C GLY A 91 0.33 13.25 -9.09
N TYR A 92 -0.12 12.29 -8.28
CA TYR A 92 -1.21 12.49 -7.33
C TYR A 92 -0.89 13.61 -6.32
N LEU A 93 0.29 13.59 -5.70
CA LEU A 93 0.72 14.59 -4.72
C LEU A 93 0.89 15.98 -5.34
N ALA A 94 1.36 16.07 -6.58
CA ALA A 94 1.47 17.33 -7.32
C ALA A 94 0.08 17.92 -7.59
N LEU A 95 -0.86 17.13 -8.12
CA LEU A 95 -2.25 17.55 -8.33
C LEU A 95 -2.92 17.97 -7.01
N TYR A 96 -2.68 17.21 -5.95
CA TYR A 96 -3.17 17.51 -4.62
C TYR A 96 -2.61 18.84 -4.08
N GLY A 97 -1.30 19.09 -4.25
CA GLY A 97 -0.62 20.31 -3.80
C GLY A 97 -1.12 21.58 -4.50
N VAL A 98 -1.39 21.48 -5.81
CA VAL A 98 -1.88 22.59 -6.67
C VAL A 98 -3.37 22.88 -6.44
N TRP A 99 -4.13 21.98 -5.80
CA TRP A 99 -5.57 22.14 -5.59
C TRP A 99 -5.96 22.35 -4.11
N PRO A 100 -5.73 23.52 -3.48
CA PRO A 100 -5.94 23.73 -2.03
C PRO A 100 -7.32 23.35 -1.49
N ARG A 101 -8.36 23.38 -2.33
CA ARG A 101 -9.73 22.98 -1.96
C ARG A 101 -9.84 21.49 -1.60
N SER A 102 -8.85 20.66 -1.89
CA SER A 102 -8.78 19.22 -1.55
C SER A 102 -8.20 18.93 -0.17
N ARG A 103 -7.57 19.91 0.50
CA ARG A 103 -6.87 19.71 1.78
C ARG A 103 -7.75 19.27 2.96
N PRO A 104 -9.03 19.71 3.08
CA PRO A 104 -9.87 19.31 4.21
C PRO A 104 -10.20 17.80 4.26
N SER A 105 -10.17 17.09 3.12
CA SER A 105 -10.51 15.66 3.04
C SER A 105 -9.35 14.71 3.35
N THR A 106 -8.13 15.22 3.52
CA THR A 106 -6.92 14.39 3.64
C THR A 106 -6.29 14.48 5.02
N ARG A 107 -6.99 13.97 6.03
CA ARG A 107 -6.41 13.71 7.36
C ARG A 107 -5.45 12.51 7.37
N TRP A 108 -5.25 11.88 6.22
CA TRP A 108 -4.46 10.66 6.11
C TRP A 108 -2.95 10.90 6.27
N LEU A 109 -2.42 12.09 5.91
CA LEU A 109 -0.99 12.42 6.03
C LEU A 109 -0.58 12.84 7.47
N MET A 110 -1.43 12.63 8.47
CA MET A 110 -1.11 12.98 9.85
C MET A 110 -0.08 12.01 10.44
N ARG A 111 0.80 12.53 11.30
CA ARG A 111 1.78 11.72 12.05
C ARG A 111 1.09 10.66 12.93
N GLY A 112 -0.04 11.00 13.54
CA GLY A 112 -0.74 10.15 14.51
C GLY A 112 -0.13 10.17 15.91
N ARG A 113 -0.60 9.27 16.78
CA ARG A 113 -0.20 9.15 18.19
C ARG A 113 0.49 7.82 18.47
N LEU A 114 1.66 7.89 19.11
CA LEU A 114 2.38 6.73 19.66
C LEU A 114 1.98 6.55 21.13
N THR A 115 0.97 5.72 21.36
CA THR A 115 0.52 5.36 22.72
C THR A 115 1.11 4.01 23.12
N LYS A 116 1.07 3.67 24.42
CA LYS A 116 1.43 2.33 24.90
C LYS A 116 0.64 1.23 24.19
N ALA A 117 -0.64 1.48 23.93
CA ALA A 117 -1.48 0.56 23.16
C ALA A 117 -0.95 0.40 21.73
N THR A 118 -0.63 1.50 21.04
CA THR A 118 -0.04 1.46 19.68
C THR A 118 1.27 0.66 19.68
N LEU A 119 2.18 0.93 20.62
CA LEU A 119 3.45 0.21 20.75
C LEU A 119 3.25 -1.28 21.04
N GLY A 120 2.24 -1.62 21.86
CA GLY A 120 1.84 -3.00 22.14
C GLY A 120 1.34 -3.78 20.91
N TRP A 121 0.98 -3.11 19.81
CA TRP A 121 0.73 -3.75 18.52
C TRP A 121 1.96 -3.75 17.62
N MET A 122 2.70 -2.65 17.59
CA MET A 122 3.89 -2.52 16.73
C MET A 122 4.95 -3.59 17.06
N VAL A 123 5.33 -3.73 18.33
CA VAL A 123 6.42 -4.64 18.74
C VAL A 123 6.11 -6.11 18.40
N PRO A 124 4.94 -6.68 18.77
CA PRO A 124 4.60 -8.03 18.36
C PRO A 124 4.50 -8.18 16.85
N THR A 125 3.95 -7.20 16.13
CA THR A 125 3.88 -7.26 14.66
C THR A 125 5.28 -7.35 14.04
N ILE A 126 6.24 -6.54 14.49
CA ILE A 126 7.63 -6.56 14.01
C ILE A 126 8.29 -7.92 14.26
N VAL A 127 8.16 -8.45 15.48
CA VAL A 127 8.80 -9.72 15.86
C VAL A 127 8.16 -10.87 15.09
N LEU A 128 6.83 -10.96 15.10
CA LEU A 128 6.10 -12.04 14.44
C LEU A 128 6.30 -12.01 12.93
N SER A 129 6.28 -10.84 12.29
CA SER A 129 6.51 -10.73 10.85
C SER A 129 7.94 -11.13 10.50
N SER A 130 8.93 -10.70 11.28
CA SER A 130 10.34 -11.04 11.02
C SER A 130 10.59 -12.54 11.15
N CYS A 131 10.05 -13.17 12.20
CA CYS A 131 10.10 -14.63 12.37
C CYS A 131 9.36 -15.37 11.25
N ALA A 132 8.20 -14.87 10.83
CA ALA A 132 7.41 -15.49 9.76
C ALA A 132 8.12 -15.40 8.41
N LEU A 133 8.75 -14.28 8.07
CA LEU A 133 9.52 -14.10 6.84
C LEU A 133 10.74 -15.04 6.81
N LEU A 134 11.49 -15.10 7.91
CA LEU A 134 12.62 -16.03 8.03
C LEU A 134 12.16 -17.49 7.92
N GLY A 135 11.11 -17.86 8.66
CA GLY A 135 10.51 -19.18 8.61
C GLY A 135 10.02 -19.55 7.22
N TRP A 136 9.40 -18.62 6.49
CA TRP A 136 8.95 -18.83 5.12
C TRP A 136 10.12 -19.15 4.17
N VAL A 137 11.23 -18.41 4.26
CA VAL A 137 12.42 -18.70 3.44
C VAL A 137 13.04 -20.05 3.80
N VAL A 138 13.24 -20.31 5.09
CA VAL A 138 13.94 -21.53 5.55
C VAL A 138 13.11 -22.80 5.31
N LEU A 139 11.81 -22.74 5.58
CA LEU A 139 10.93 -23.91 5.53
C LEU A 139 10.39 -24.17 4.12
N LEU A 140 9.99 -23.12 3.39
CA LEU A 140 9.35 -23.28 2.08
C LEU A 140 10.34 -23.20 0.91
N ARG A 141 11.56 -22.70 1.14
CA ARG A 141 12.64 -22.57 0.13
C ARG A 141 12.14 -22.08 -1.24
N PRO A 142 11.48 -20.90 -1.27
CA PRO A 142 11.03 -20.30 -2.51
C PRO A 142 12.25 -19.96 -3.39
N ASP A 143 12.10 -20.07 -4.71
CA ASP A 143 13.10 -19.51 -5.63
C ASP A 143 13.06 -17.99 -5.49
N LEU A 144 14.19 -17.39 -5.14
CA LEU A 144 14.38 -15.95 -4.94
C LEU A 144 15.55 -15.42 -5.78
N SER A 145 16.01 -16.20 -6.75
CA SER A 145 17.25 -15.92 -7.49
C SER A 145 17.22 -14.55 -8.17
N ASP A 146 16.09 -14.19 -8.76
CA ASP A 146 15.84 -12.87 -9.38
C ASP A 146 16.01 -11.70 -8.39
N LEU A 147 15.49 -11.82 -7.16
CA LEU A 147 15.63 -10.77 -6.14
C LEU A 147 17.04 -10.72 -5.55
N VAL A 148 17.65 -11.89 -5.35
CA VAL A 148 19.04 -12.01 -4.87
C VAL A 148 20.01 -11.34 -5.85
N HIS A 149 19.79 -11.49 -7.16
CA HIS A 149 20.60 -10.84 -8.19
C HIS A 149 20.47 -9.30 -8.22
N MET A 150 19.42 -8.74 -7.62
CA MET A 150 19.26 -7.28 -7.49
C MET A 150 20.05 -6.69 -6.32
N ILE A 151 20.54 -7.52 -5.39
CA ILE A 151 21.32 -7.05 -4.24
C ILE A 151 22.74 -6.71 -4.73
N PRO A 152 23.20 -5.45 -4.56
CA PRO A 152 24.55 -5.07 -4.96
C PRO A 152 25.58 -5.89 -4.17
N PRO A 153 26.69 -6.33 -4.81
CA PRO A 153 27.77 -6.97 -4.08
C PRO A 153 28.41 -5.97 -3.10
N GLY A 154 28.68 -6.39 -1.87
CA GLY A 154 29.42 -5.58 -0.91
C GLY A 154 29.29 -6.06 0.54
N GLY A 155 30.03 -5.40 1.44
CA GLY A 155 29.98 -5.67 2.87
C GLY A 155 28.92 -4.84 3.61
N LEU A 156 29.18 -4.58 4.88
CA LEU A 156 28.31 -3.81 5.79
C LEU A 156 27.83 -2.47 5.20
N LEU A 157 28.67 -1.77 4.43
CA LEU A 157 28.29 -0.48 3.85
C LEU A 157 27.11 -0.58 2.88
N VAL A 158 27.03 -1.64 2.08
CA VAL A 158 25.88 -1.87 1.18
C VAL A 158 24.63 -2.16 1.98
N LEU A 159 24.74 -2.98 3.04
CA LEU A 159 23.62 -3.27 3.94
C LEU A 159 23.07 -1.99 4.57
N LEU A 160 23.95 -1.13 5.08
CA LEU A 160 23.55 0.13 5.69
C LEU A 160 22.99 1.12 4.67
N ALA A 161 23.63 1.31 3.52
CA ALA A 161 23.21 2.31 2.55
C ALA A 161 22.00 1.86 1.72
N ALA A 162 22.11 0.73 1.03
CA ALA A 162 21.05 0.23 0.16
C ALA A 162 19.87 -0.33 0.96
N GLY A 163 20.14 -1.09 2.03
CA GLY A 163 19.10 -1.67 2.87
C GLY A 163 18.27 -0.61 3.57
N LEU A 164 18.91 0.36 4.23
CA LEU A 164 18.17 1.45 4.90
C LEU A 164 17.37 2.28 3.90
N THR A 165 17.96 2.64 2.76
CA THR A 165 17.29 3.42 1.72
C THR A 165 16.07 2.67 1.20
N PHE A 166 16.24 1.40 0.81
CA PHE A 166 15.15 0.53 0.38
C PHE A 166 14.03 0.49 1.42
N SER A 167 14.34 0.12 2.66
CA SER A 167 13.32 -0.07 3.69
C SER A 167 12.58 1.21 4.07
N VAL A 168 13.26 2.37 4.03
CA VAL A 168 12.61 3.65 4.33
C VAL A 168 11.68 4.07 3.20
N PHE A 169 12.19 4.09 1.96
CA PHE A 169 11.37 4.56 0.83
C PHE A 169 10.24 3.59 0.51
N ASN A 170 10.49 2.28 0.62
CA ASN A 170 9.48 1.26 0.36
C ASN A 170 8.31 1.34 1.34
N ALA A 171 8.62 1.32 2.64
CA ALA A 171 7.63 1.51 3.70
C ALA A 171 6.82 2.81 3.53
N ILE A 172 7.46 3.93 3.15
CA ILE A 172 6.76 5.21 2.99
C ILE A 172 5.74 5.14 1.85
N TRP A 173 6.14 4.77 0.64
CA TRP A 173 5.22 4.83 -0.50
C TRP A 173 4.10 3.79 -0.38
N GLU A 174 4.38 2.59 0.14
CA GLU A 174 3.37 1.53 0.21
C GLU A 174 2.30 1.88 1.23
N GLU A 175 2.72 2.41 2.38
CA GLU A 175 1.79 2.86 3.40
C GLU A 175 1.03 4.12 2.96
N PHE A 176 1.67 5.05 2.24
CA PHE A 176 0.97 6.23 1.72
C PHE A 176 -0.11 5.82 0.72
N ILE A 177 0.18 4.87 -0.17
CA ILE A 177 -0.77 4.41 -1.18
C ILE A 177 -1.91 3.61 -0.53
N LEU A 178 -1.61 2.62 0.32
CA LEU A 178 -2.67 1.73 0.85
C LEU A 178 -3.32 2.20 2.15
N LYS A 179 -2.56 2.76 3.10
CA LYS A 179 -3.07 3.19 4.41
C LYS A 179 -3.32 4.70 4.47
N GLY A 180 -2.87 5.42 3.44
CA GLY A 180 -3.22 6.80 3.17
C GLY A 180 -4.37 6.91 2.18
N ILE A 181 -4.06 6.81 0.88
CA ILE A 181 -4.97 7.12 -0.23
C ILE A 181 -6.13 6.11 -0.32
N LEU A 182 -5.83 4.81 -0.40
CA LEU A 182 -6.86 3.76 -0.49
C LEU A 182 -7.73 3.73 0.75
N TRP A 183 -7.13 3.73 1.93
CA TRP A 183 -7.86 3.71 3.19
C TRP A 183 -8.85 4.87 3.30
N ALA A 184 -8.40 6.10 3.01
CA ALA A 184 -9.27 7.28 3.08
C ALA A 184 -10.43 7.17 2.08
N GLY A 185 -10.17 6.71 0.85
CA GLY A 185 -11.22 6.49 -0.14
C GLY A 185 -12.19 5.38 0.27
N LEU A 186 -11.70 4.25 0.80
CA LEU A 186 -12.53 3.17 1.30
C LEU A 186 -13.40 3.61 2.50
N GLU A 187 -12.87 4.38 3.45
CA GLU A 187 -13.66 4.95 4.56
C GLU A 187 -14.77 5.90 4.09
N SER A 188 -14.57 6.58 2.95
CA SER A 188 -15.59 7.47 2.39
C SER A 188 -16.79 6.74 1.76
N VAL A 189 -16.63 5.45 1.42
CA VAL A 189 -17.70 4.64 0.79
C VAL A 189 -18.18 3.47 1.65
N LEU A 190 -17.34 2.96 2.56
CA LEU A 190 -17.62 1.86 3.48
C LEU A 190 -17.84 2.38 4.90
N SER A 191 -18.91 1.93 5.55
CA SER A 191 -19.30 2.42 6.88
C SER A 191 -18.53 1.79 8.06
N ARG A 192 -17.76 0.73 7.83
CA ARG A 192 -17.13 -0.07 8.88
C ARG A 192 -15.62 -0.17 8.67
N THR A 193 -14.85 0.39 9.61
CA THR A 193 -13.37 0.40 9.55
C THR A 193 -12.75 -0.99 9.43
N TRP A 194 -13.35 -2.02 10.03
CA TRP A 194 -12.82 -3.39 9.89
C TRP A 194 -12.99 -3.93 8.45
N VAL A 195 -14.03 -3.53 7.72
CA VAL A 195 -14.22 -3.90 6.31
C VAL A 195 -13.16 -3.20 5.46
N VAL A 196 -12.92 -1.91 5.71
CA VAL A 196 -11.81 -1.16 5.08
C VAL A 196 -10.48 -1.88 5.28
N ASN A 197 -10.22 -2.33 6.52
CA ASN A 197 -8.98 -3.03 6.84
C ASN A 197 -8.85 -4.38 6.10
N ILE A 198 -9.94 -5.15 6.00
CA ILE A 198 -9.93 -6.42 5.25
C ILE A 198 -9.70 -6.16 3.76
N VAL A 199 -10.43 -5.21 3.16
CA VAL A 199 -10.32 -4.93 1.72
C VAL A 199 -8.93 -4.45 1.35
N GLN A 200 -8.32 -3.55 2.14
CA GLN A 200 -6.94 -3.17 1.86
C GLN A 200 -5.99 -4.37 2.02
N ALA A 201 -6.22 -5.24 3.01
CA ALA A 201 -5.26 -6.29 3.41
C ALA A 201 -5.13 -7.36 2.34
N ILE A 202 -6.26 -7.97 1.97
CA ILE A 202 -6.76 -7.91 0.60
C ILE A 202 -5.74 -7.62 -0.52
N LEU A 203 -5.87 -6.38 -0.99
CA LEU A 203 -5.16 -5.77 -2.09
C LEU A 203 -3.64 -5.67 -1.83
N PHE A 204 -3.21 -5.51 -0.58
CA PHE A 204 -1.80 -5.56 -0.18
C PHE A 204 -1.21 -6.96 -0.42
N GLY A 205 -1.94 -8.03 -0.09
CA GLY A 205 -1.52 -9.40 -0.43
C GLY A 205 -1.42 -9.61 -1.94
N VAL A 206 -2.38 -9.07 -2.71
CA VAL A 206 -2.40 -9.17 -4.18
C VAL A 206 -1.14 -8.59 -4.81
N ILE A 207 -0.73 -7.37 -4.45
CA ILE A 207 0.47 -6.75 -5.03
C ILE A 207 1.76 -7.50 -4.67
N HIS A 208 1.74 -8.30 -3.60
CA HIS A 208 2.89 -9.09 -3.16
C HIS A 208 2.97 -10.47 -3.82
N TYR A 209 1.98 -10.88 -4.63
CA TYR A 209 1.98 -12.21 -5.25
C TYR A 209 3.26 -12.50 -6.06
N GLY A 210 3.79 -11.51 -6.78
CA GLY A 210 5.07 -11.60 -7.50
C GLY A 210 6.27 -11.01 -6.75
N GLY A 211 6.08 -10.50 -5.53
CA GLY A 211 7.06 -9.74 -4.76
C GLY A 211 7.79 -10.58 -3.70
N PHE A 212 8.07 -9.98 -2.54
CA PHE A 212 8.58 -10.70 -1.37
C PHE A 212 7.62 -10.48 -0.19
N PRO A 213 7.14 -11.54 0.49
CA PRO A 213 7.22 -12.96 0.11
C PRO A 213 6.33 -13.27 -1.11
N ARG A 214 6.75 -14.18 -2.00
CA ARG A 214 6.05 -14.50 -3.27
C ARG A 214 5.07 -15.67 -3.20
N GLY A 215 4.28 -15.78 -4.25
CA GLY A 215 3.31 -16.85 -4.47
C GLY A 215 2.11 -16.73 -3.55
N LEU A 216 1.27 -17.76 -3.52
CA LEU A 216 0.04 -17.73 -2.73
C LEU A 216 0.31 -17.65 -1.23
N THR A 217 1.32 -18.36 -0.73
CA THR A 217 1.69 -18.34 0.69
C THR A 217 2.23 -16.97 1.08
N GLY A 218 3.08 -16.37 0.24
CA GLY A 218 3.59 -15.02 0.45
C GLY A 218 2.49 -13.97 0.40
N ALA A 219 1.60 -14.01 -0.59
CA ALA A 219 0.44 -13.13 -0.68
C ALA A 219 -0.47 -13.22 0.56
N ALA A 220 -0.70 -14.43 1.08
CA ALA A 220 -1.48 -14.63 2.30
C ALA A 220 -0.78 -14.05 3.55
N MET A 221 0.53 -14.25 3.68
CA MET A 221 1.34 -13.64 4.75
C MET A 221 1.32 -12.12 4.67
N ALA A 222 1.49 -11.57 3.47
CA ALA A 222 1.42 -10.14 3.21
C ALA A 222 0.03 -9.61 3.58
N ALA A 223 -1.07 -10.28 3.20
CA ALA A 223 -2.41 -9.86 3.60
C ALA A 223 -2.60 -9.84 5.13
N LEU A 224 -2.16 -10.88 5.84
CA LEU A 224 -2.22 -10.91 7.31
C LEU A 224 -1.39 -9.78 7.94
N TYR A 225 -0.20 -9.53 7.41
CA TYR A 225 0.66 -8.43 7.81
C TYR A 225 -0.01 -7.08 7.56
N GLY A 226 -0.53 -6.86 6.36
CA GLY A 226 -1.28 -5.67 5.97
C GLY A 226 -2.46 -5.41 6.89
N PHE A 227 -3.19 -6.45 7.31
CA PHE A 227 -4.28 -6.34 8.28
C PHE A 227 -3.78 -5.86 9.65
N ALA A 228 -2.67 -6.42 10.16
CA ALA A 228 -2.06 -5.99 11.42
C ALA A 228 -1.59 -4.53 11.35
N ILE A 229 -0.96 -4.12 10.25
CA ILE A 229 -0.58 -2.73 10.00
C ILE A 229 -1.80 -1.80 9.96
N GLY A 230 -2.90 -2.24 9.34
CA GLY A 230 -4.15 -1.47 9.34
C GLY A 230 -4.77 -1.30 10.73
N LEU A 231 -4.63 -2.27 11.64
CA LEU A 231 -4.98 -2.10 13.06
C LEU A 231 -4.10 -1.04 13.73
N ILE A 232 -2.78 -1.05 13.47
CA ILE A 232 -1.84 -0.04 13.97
C ILE A 232 -2.20 1.35 13.43
N ARG A 233 -2.54 1.45 12.14
CA ARG A 233 -2.99 2.70 11.49
C ARG A 233 -4.28 3.23 12.11
N SER A 234 -5.25 2.37 12.35
CA SER A 234 -6.53 2.74 12.97
C SER A 234 -6.33 3.25 14.40
N ARG A 235 -5.50 2.55 15.20
CA ARG A 235 -5.22 2.89 16.60
C ARG A 235 -4.38 4.15 16.76
N SER A 236 -3.38 4.33 15.90
CA SER A 236 -2.50 5.50 15.93
C SER A 236 -3.15 6.75 15.33
N GLY A 237 -4.10 6.59 14.41
CA GLY A 237 -4.73 7.70 13.71
C GLY A 237 -3.77 8.46 12.77
N GLY A 238 -2.67 7.85 12.36
CA GLY A 238 -1.72 8.46 11.42
C GLY A 238 -0.68 7.50 10.86
N MET A 239 0.25 8.02 10.08
CA MET A 239 1.14 7.23 9.22
C MET A 239 2.47 6.83 9.88
N LEU A 240 2.90 7.50 10.94
CA LEU A 240 4.22 7.22 11.53
C LEU A 240 4.31 5.78 12.06
N ALA A 241 3.31 5.34 12.81
CA ALA A 241 3.30 3.99 13.39
C ALA A 241 3.28 2.87 12.34
N PRO A 242 2.41 2.89 11.30
CA PRO A 242 2.46 1.88 10.24
C PRO A 242 3.76 1.94 9.42
N VAL A 243 4.26 3.13 9.05
CA VAL A 243 5.53 3.27 8.29
C VAL A 243 6.71 2.70 9.07
N VAL A 244 6.84 3.02 10.37
CA VAL A 244 7.93 2.49 11.20
C VAL A 244 7.82 0.97 11.35
N THR A 245 6.60 0.44 11.54
CA THR A 245 6.41 -1.02 11.61
C THR A 245 6.76 -1.71 10.29
N HIS A 246 6.39 -1.10 9.15
CA HIS A 246 6.71 -1.59 7.81
C HIS A 246 8.21 -1.56 7.53
N PHE A 247 8.88 -0.47 7.87
CA PHE A 247 10.34 -0.35 7.76
C PHE A 247 11.09 -1.55 8.34
N PHE A 248 10.69 -2.07 9.50
CA PHE A 248 11.35 -3.24 10.10
C PHE A 248 11.08 -4.55 9.34
N ALA A 249 9.90 -4.71 8.73
CA ALA A 249 9.67 -5.86 7.86
C ALA A 249 10.58 -5.79 6.63
N ASP A 250 10.66 -4.63 5.97
CA ASP A 250 11.52 -4.42 4.81
C ASP A 250 13.01 -4.58 5.14
N ALA A 251 13.44 -4.12 6.32
CA ALA A 251 14.81 -4.31 6.79
C ALA A 251 15.12 -5.79 6.99
N THR A 252 14.19 -6.56 7.55
CA THR A 252 14.32 -8.02 7.68
C THR A 252 14.40 -8.69 6.30
N ILE A 253 13.54 -8.29 5.35
CA ILE A 253 13.58 -8.80 3.97
C ILE A 253 14.96 -8.55 3.34
N PHE A 254 15.47 -7.32 3.45
CA PHE A 254 16.77 -6.97 2.89
C PHE A 254 17.90 -7.79 3.51
N VAL A 255 17.91 -7.97 4.83
CA VAL A 255 18.90 -8.82 5.52
C VAL A 255 18.82 -10.26 5.03
N ILE A 256 17.62 -10.82 4.88
CA ILE A 256 17.45 -12.19 4.35
C ILE A 256 18.02 -12.30 2.93
N LEU A 257 17.68 -11.38 2.03
CA LEU A 257 18.16 -11.38 0.65
C LEU A 257 19.68 -11.21 0.57
N TYR A 258 20.26 -10.37 1.43
CA TYR A 258 21.70 -10.20 1.54
C TYR A 258 22.39 -11.49 2.02
N LEU A 259 21.85 -12.16 3.04
CA LEU A 259 22.42 -13.42 3.54
C LEU A 259 22.35 -14.54 2.50
N LEU A 260 21.28 -14.58 1.69
CA LEU A 260 21.18 -15.48 0.54
C LEU A 260 22.23 -15.14 -0.53
N SER A 261 22.46 -13.86 -0.82
CA SER A 261 23.40 -13.43 -1.88
C SER A 261 24.86 -13.77 -1.56
N VAL A 262 25.24 -13.79 -0.28
CA VAL A 262 26.58 -14.18 0.17
C VAL A 262 26.70 -15.68 0.51
N GLY A 263 25.64 -16.47 0.29
CA GLY A 263 25.64 -17.91 0.54
C GLY A 263 25.62 -18.30 2.03
N ALA A 264 25.27 -17.37 2.93
CA ALA A 264 25.13 -17.66 4.35
C ALA A 264 23.85 -18.45 4.68
N ILE A 265 22.85 -18.37 3.79
CA ILE A 265 21.65 -19.21 3.79
C ILE A 265 21.62 -19.98 2.47
N PRO A 266 21.37 -21.30 2.47
CA PRO A 266 21.32 -22.07 1.23
C PRO A 266 20.15 -21.61 0.34
N VAL A 267 20.47 -21.26 -0.90
CA VAL A 267 19.49 -21.03 -1.97
C VAL A 267 19.06 -22.39 -2.53
N LYS A 268 17.83 -22.49 -3.03
CA LYS A 268 17.36 -23.67 -3.75
C LYS A 268 17.79 -23.62 -5.21
#